data_AF-A0A2U8I899-F1
#
_entry.id   AF-A0A2U8I899-F1
#
_cell.length_a   1.000
_cell.length_b   1.000
_cell.length_c   1.000
_cell.angle_alpha   90.00
_cell.angle_beta   90.00
_cell.angle_gamma   90.00
#
_symmetry.space_group_name_H-M   'P 1'
#
loop_
_entity.id
_entity.type
_entity.pdbx_description
1 polymer ?
#
loop_
_entity_poly.entity_id
_entity_poly.type
_entity_poly.pdbx_seq_one_letter_code
_entity_poly.pdbx_strand_id
1 'polypeptide(L)' 'MDWGNLTVVAALVGTKYNFSYKDAILFIEEVGEDFYYKIDRYMQRLEFSGALSKIRGIVVGGMKI' A
#
# COMPACT_ATOMS: atom_id res chain seq x y z
N MET A 1 2.95 2.12 -14.82
CA MET A 1 1.79 2.08 -13.90
C MET A 1 2.09 0.92 -13.01
N ASP A 2 2.68 1.22 -11.86
CA ASP A 2 3.33 0.22 -11.04
C ASP A 2 2.29 -0.25 -10.03
N TRP A 3 1.77 -1.45 -10.28
CA TRP A 3 0.77 -2.11 -9.45
C TRP A 3 1.52 -3.08 -8.52
N GLY A 4 1.13 -3.16 -7.26
CA GLY A 4 1.77 -4.05 -6.29
C GLY A 4 0.88 -4.33 -5.09
N ASN A 5 1.03 -5.50 -4.50
CA ASN A 5 0.34 -5.89 -3.28
C ASN A 5 0.73 -4.96 -2.10
N LEU A 6 -0.25 -4.57 -1.27
CA LEU A 6 -0.06 -3.61 -0.16
C LEU A 6 1.10 -4.02 0.77
N THR A 7 1.25 -5.31 1.06
CA THR A 7 2.32 -5.82 1.94
C THR A 7 3.70 -5.60 1.32
N VAL A 8 3.85 -5.79 0.02
CA VAL A 8 5.12 -5.59 -0.70
C VAL A 8 5.46 -4.11 -0.77
N VAL A 9 4.50 -3.25 -1.09
CA VAL A 9 4.71 -1.80 -1.12
C VAL A 9 5.11 -1.30 0.28
N ALA A 10 4.35 -1.66 1.32
CA ALA A 10 4.64 -1.26 2.70
C ALA A 10 5.98 -1.79 3.23
N ALA A 11 6.45 -2.94 2.73
CA ALA A 11 7.75 -3.51 3.09
C ALA A 11 8.93 -2.78 2.45
N LEU A 12 8.77 -2.27 1.22
CA LEU A 12 9.83 -1.59 0.47
C LEU A 12 9.92 -0.07 0.76
N VAL A 13 8.90 0.50 1.41
CA VAL A 13 8.91 1.86 1.93
C VAL A 13 10.18 2.14 2.75
N GLY A 14 10.91 3.18 2.36
CA GLY A 14 12.15 3.60 3.04
C GLY A 14 13.42 2.85 2.61
N THR A 15 13.33 1.87 1.72
CA THR A 15 14.49 1.15 1.17
C THR A 15 14.96 1.76 -0.16
N LYS A 16 16.12 1.33 -0.66
CA LYS A 16 16.58 1.70 -2.01
C LYS A 16 15.71 1.17 -3.16
N TYR A 17 14.79 0.24 -2.86
CA TYR A 17 13.84 -0.34 -3.81
C TYR A 17 12.44 0.26 -3.65
N ASN A 18 12.34 1.41 -2.99
CA ASN A 18 11.06 2.08 -2.78
C ASN A 18 10.44 2.48 -4.13
N PHE A 19 9.12 2.35 -4.25
CA PHE A 19 8.40 2.68 -5.47
C PHE A 19 8.37 4.19 -5.71
N SER A 20 8.29 4.60 -6.98
CA SER A 20 7.98 5.98 -7.34
C SER A 20 6.48 6.20 -7.18
N TYR A 21 6.09 6.89 -6.11
CA TYR A 21 4.68 7.19 -5.83
C TYR A 21 4.12 8.35 -6.66
N LYS A 22 4.96 9.10 -7.39
CA LYS A 22 4.54 10.26 -8.16
C LYS A 22 3.59 9.83 -9.29
N ASP A 23 2.40 10.42 -9.30
CA ASP A 23 1.35 10.14 -10.27
C ASP A 23 0.88 8.66 -10.29
N ALA A 24 1.10 7.93 -9.20
CA ALA A 24 0.74 6.51 -9.08
C ALA A 24 -0.68 6.29 -8.53
N ILE A 25 -1.30 5.17 -8.87
CA ILE A 25 -2.51 4.66 -8.23
C ILE A 25 -2.11 3.45 -7.39
N LEU A 26 -2.36 3.50 -6.09
CA LEU A 26 -2.05 2.39 -5.19
C LEU A 26 -3.19 1.37 -5.23
N PHE A 27 -2.90 0.13 -5.61
CA PHE A 27 -3.85 -0.96 -5.53
C PHE A 27 -3.64 -1.76 -4.26
N ILE A 28 -4.71 -2.03 -3.52
CA ILE A 28 -4.69 -2.76 -2.25
C ILE A 28 -5.58 -3.99 -2.38
N GLU A 29 -4.99 -5.16 -2.14
CA GLU A 29 -5.69 -6.44 -1.97
C GLU A 29 -5.11 -7.18 -0.76
N GLU A 30 -5.96 -7.89 -0.02
CA GLU A 30 -5.54 -8.72 1.10
C GLU A 30 -6.53 -9.88 1.29
N VAL A 31 -6.01 -11.04 1.71
CA VAL A 31 -6.77 -12.28 1.91
C VAL A 31 -6.47 -12.91 3.27
N GLY A 32 -7.48 -13.55 3.89
CA GLY A 32 -7.34 -14.29 5.15
C GLY A 32 -7.72 -13.49 6.40
N GLU A 33 -7.98 -14.19 7.51
CA GLU A 33 -8.76 -13.69 8.67
C GLU A 33 -8.21 -12.44 9.38
N ASP A 34 -6.90 -12.17 9.35
CA ASP A 34 -6.26 -11.05 10.07
C ASP A 34 -6.10 -9.76 9.24
N PHE A 35 -6.78 -9.65 8.10
CA PHE A 35 -6.51 -8.58 7.14
C PHE A 35 -6.80 -7.17 7.68
N TYR A 36 -7.85 -6.99 8.49
CA TYR A 36 -8.26 -5.67 9.00
C TYR A 36 -7.14 -4.98 9.81
N TYR A 37 -6.51 -5.72 10.72
CA TYR A 37 -5.44 -5.19 11.56
C TYR A 37 -4.15 -4.93 10.78
N LYS A 38 -3.85 -5.80 9.79
CA LYS A 38 -2.68 -5.64 8.92
C LYS A 38 -2.81 -4.41 8.03
N ILE A 39 -3.98 -4.20 7.42
CA ILE A 39 -4.25 -3.04 6.57
C ILE A 39 -4.05 -1.75 7.36
N ASP A 40 -4.61 -1.62 8.56
CA ASP A 40 -4.43 -0.42 9.39
C ASP A 40 -2.95 -0.09 9.62
N ARG A 41 -2.17 -1.11 10.03
CA ARG A 41 -0.73 -0.97 10.24
C ARG A 41 0.02 -0.56 8.97
N TYR A 42 -0.34 -1.11 7.82
CA TYR A 42 0.28 -0.76 6.54
C TYR A 42 -0.08 0.65 6.09
N MET A 43 -1.33 1.07 6.27
CA MET A 43 -1.79 2.42 5.97
C MET A 43 -1.06 3.47 6.81
N GLN A 44 -0.87 3.23 8.11
CA GLN A 44 -0.07 4.11 8.97
C GLN A 44 1.38 4.22 8.49
N ARG A 45 2.02 3.11 8.09
CA ARG A 45 3.39 3.14 7.54
C ARG A 45 3.48 3.96 6.25
N LEU A 46 2.49 3.82 5.36
CA LEU A 46 2.44 4.58 4.12
C LEU A 46 2.23 6.08 4.37
N GLU A 47 1.37 6.43 5.33
CA GLU A 47 1.16 7.82 5.77
C GLU A 47 2.45 8.45 6.30
N PHE A 48 3.10 7.80 7.29
CA PHE A 48 4.34 8.33 7.88
C PHE A 48 5.50 8.45 6.89
N SER A 49 5.51 7.63 5.84
CA SER A 49 6.52 7.74 4.78
C SER A 49 6.27 8.87 3.77
N GLY A 50 5.10 9.52 3.84
CA GLY A 50 4.64 10.48 2.84
C GLY A 50 4.39 9.84 1.47
N ALA A 51 4.11 8.54 1.41
CA ALA A 51 3.74 7.87 0.17
C ALA A 51 2.31 8.24 -0.24
N LEU A 52 1.37 8.28 0.73
CA LEU A 52 -0.03 8.60 0.47
C LEU A 52 -0.25 10.02 -0.04
N SER A 53 0.62 10.97 0.30
CA SER A 53 0.56 12.34 -0.22
C SER A 53 1.08 12.50 -1.65
N LYS A 54 1.71 11.46 -2.22
CA LYS A 54 2.31 11.48 -3.56
C LYS A 54 1.48 10.75 -4.61
N ILE A 55 0.62 9.83 -4.19
CA ILE A 55 -0.27 9.06 -5.07
C ILE A 55 -1.49 9.88 -5.51
N ARG A 56 -2.08 9.50 -6.64
CA ARG A 56 -3.27 10.14 -7.22
C ARG A 56 -4.57 9.54 -6.71
N GLY A 57 -4.50 8.37 -6.10
CA GLY A 57 -5.66 7.66 -5.57
C GLY A 57 -5.33 6.25 -5.14
N ILE A 58 -6.30 5.63 -4.49
CA ILE A 58 -6.22 4.25 -4.00
C ILE A 58 -7.37 3.47 -4.65
N VAL A 59 -7.06 2.28 -5.15
CA VAL A 59 -8.05 1.30 -5.59
C VAL A 59 -8.02 0.14 -4.60
N VAL A 60 -9.17 -0.13 -4.00
CA VAL A 60 -9.33 -1.22 -3.04
C VAL A 60 -9.99 -2.40 -3.75
N GLY A 61 -9.26 -3.50 -3.87
CA GLY A 61 -9.73 -4.75 -4.42
C GLY A 61 -10.59 -5.55 -3.43
N GLY A 62 -10.91 -6.79 -3.80
CA GLY A 62 -11.70 -7.67 -2.94
C GLY A 62 -10.92 -8.07 -1.70
N MET A 63 -11.38 -7.64 -0.52
CA MET A 63 -10.94 -8.19 0.75
C MET A 63 -11.76 -9.44 1.04
N LYS A 64 -11.12 -10.61 1.07
CA LYS A 64 -11.79 -11.89 1.28
C LYS A 64 -11.20 -12.58 2.50
N ILE A 65 -12.10 -13.13 3.32
CA ILE A 65 -11.76 -14.08 4.38
C ILE A 65 -11.28 -15.37 3.72
#